data_AF-A0A3B8U9C0-F1
#
_entry.id   AF-A0A3B8U9C0-F1
#
_cell.length_a   1.000
_cell.length_b   1.000
_cell.length_c   1.000
_cell.angle_alpha   90.00
_cell.angle_beta   90.00
_cell.angle_gamma   90.00
#
_symmetry.space_group_name_H-M   'P 1'
#
loop_
_entity.id
_entity.type
_entity.pdbx_description
1 polymer ?
#
loop_
_entity_poly.entity_id
_entity_poly.type
_entity_poly.pdbx_seq_one_letter_code
_entity_poly.pdbx_strand_id
1 'polypeptide(L)'
;MNRLQALLDFFCALDTGGQTLSSSTKGLERELFIQYALSHIIAPPFRIGSGDITDLSGQRSGQLDIVIEYGNSISFPLLCAVHTPRLYLAEGVCAVIEVKSDLSGQWEEVLSSYNRLKALRRSYADWISYGKMSQRIPYFAVGYRGWKTMDTL
;
A
#
# COMPACT_ATOMS: atom_id res chain seq x y z
N MET A 1 -17.62 -13.30 13.86
CA MET A 1 -17.40 -11.84 13.98
C MET A 1 -16.31 -11.46 14.99
N ASN A 2 -16.21 -12.10 16.16
CA ASN A 2 -15.28 -11.71 17.24
C ASN A 2 -13.79 -11.58 16.82
N ARG A 3 -13.27 -12.42 15.92
CA ARG A 3 -11.85 -12.33 15.48
C ARG A 3 -11.56 -11.06 14.65
N LEU A 4 -12.48 -10.67 13.77
CA LEU A 4 -12.31 -9.44 12.97
C LEU A 4 -12.43 -8.19 13.85
N GLN A 5 -13.36 -8.22 14.81
CA GLN A 5 -13.48 -7.14 15.78
C GLN A 5 -12.22 -7.02 16.65
N ALA A 6 -11.69 -8.13 17.17
CA ALA A 6 -10.47 -8.11 17.96
C ALA A 6 -9.26 -7.57 17.17
N LEU A 7 -9.16 -7.91 15.88
CA LEU A 7 -8.13 -7.37 15.00
C LEU A 7 -8.30 -5.84 14.84
N LEU A 8 -9.53 -5.38 14.59
CA LEU A 8 -9.86 -3.96 14.49
C LEU A 8 -9.54 -3.20 15.79
N ASP A 9 -9.93 -3.74 16.94
CA ASP A 9 -9.66 -3.15 18.25
C ASP A 9 -8.14 -3.02 18.49
N PHE A 10 -7.36 -4.00 18.02
CA PHE A 10 -5.90 -3.96 18.09
C PHE A 10 -5.30 -2.87 17.20
N PHE A 11 -5.83 -2.65 15.97
CA PHE A 11 -5.45 -1.51 15.14
C PHE A 11 -5.73 -0.17 15.85
N CYS A 12 -6.89 -0.03 16.50
CA CYS A 12 -7.27 1.17 17.25
C CYS A 12 -6.38 1.41 18.48
N ALA A 13 -5.99 0.34 19.18
CA ALA A 13 -5.14 0.42 20.36
C ALA A 13 -3.73 0.96 20.01
N LEU A 14 -3.16 0.51 18.89
CA LEU A 14 -1.86 1.00 18.41
C LEU A 14 -1.89 2.49 18.07
N ASP A 15 -2.95 2.95 17.40
CA ASP A 15 -3.14 4.38 17.12
C ASP A 15 -3.18 5.21 18.40
N THR A 16 -3.83 4.68 19.44
CA THR A 16 -3.95 5.33 20.75
C THR A 16 -2.58 5.42 21.44
N GLY A 17 -1.79 4.34 21.41
CA GLY A 17 -0.46 4.29 22.01
C GLY A 17 0.54 5.26 21.37
N GLY A 18 0.42 5.51 20.07
CA GLY A 18 1.32 6.40 19.33
C GLY A 18 0.97 7.89 19.43
N GLN A 19 -0.15 8.30 20.03
CA GLN A 19 -0.66 9.69 19.92
C GLN A 19 0.34 10.78 20.33
N THR A 20 1.18 10.51 21.32
CA THR A 20 2.17 11.45 21.88
C THR A 20 3.45 11.55 21.04
N LEU A 21 3.61 10.71 20.02
CA LEU A 21 4.79 10.66 19.16
C LEU A 21 4.70 11.68 18.00
N SER A 22 5.85 11.88 17.34
CA SER A 22 5.95 12.73 16.16
C SER A 22 5.07 12.23 15.00
N SER A 23 4.64 13.12 14.10
CA SER A 23 3.81 12.71 12.95
C SER A 23 4.48 11.66 12.06
N SER A 24 5.80 11.73 11.88
CA SER A 24 6.55 10.76 11.08
C SER A 24 6.63 9.40 11.76
N THR A 25 6.89 9.36 13.07
CA THR A 25 6.88 8.11 13.85
C THR A 25 5.51 7.45 13.82
N LYS A 26 4.45 8.23 14.05
CA LYS A 26 3.06 7.73 13.98
C LYS A 26 2.70 7.21 12.60
N GLY A 27 3.17 7.85 11.53
CA GLY A 27 2.97 7.38 10.16
C GLY A 27 3.64 6.02 9.93
N LEU A 28 4.92 5.93 10.27
CA LEU A 28 5.74 4.73 10.10
C LEU A 28 5.19 3.53 10.88
N GLU A 29 4.82 3.71 12.16
CA GLU A 29 4.28 2.62 12.98
C GLU A 29 2.99 2.03 12.39
N ARG A 30 2.12 2.89 11.85
CA ARG A 30 0.86 2.47 11.21
C ARG A 30 1.09 1.73 9.91
N GLU A 31 2.00 2.23 9.06
CA GLU A 31 2.43 1.56 7.82
C GLU A 31 2.95 0.15 8.12
N LEU A 32 3.97 0.06 9.00
CA LEU A 32 4.61 -1.20 9.36
C LEU A 32 3.62 -2.20 9.96
N PHE A 33 2.68 -1.72 10.77
CA PHE A 33 1.70 -2.59 11.40
C PHE A 33 0.67 -3.13 10.42
N ILE A 34 0.12 -2.29 9.54
CA ILE A 34 -0.81 -2.77 8.50
C ILE A 34 -0.08 -3.72 7.55
N GLN A 35 1.16 -3.41 7.17
CA GLN A 35 2.01 -4.29 6.37
C GLN A 35 2.19 -5.67 7.04
N TYR A 36 2.51 -5.69 8.34
CA TYR A 36 2.67 -6.92 9.12
C TYR A 36 1.37 -7.71 9.22
N ALA A 37 0.24 -7.07 9.50
CA ALA A 37 -1.05 -7.75 9.56
C ALA A 37 -1.42 -8.37 8.21
N LEU A 38 -1.30 -7.60 7.12
CA LEU A 38 -1.62 -8.07 5.78
C LEU A 38 -0.70 -9.21 5.33
N SER A 39 0.59 -9.20 5.71
CA SER A 39 1.50 -10.30 5.36
C SER A 39 1.14 -11.63 6.03
N HIS A 40 0.34 -11.61 7.10
CA HIS A 40 -0.13 -12.82 7.79
C HIS A 40 -1.57 -13.19 7.41
N ILE A 41 -2.37 -12.22 6.93
CA ILE A 41 -3.76 -12.44 6.51
C ILE A 41 -3.83 -12.89 5.05
N ILE A 42 -3.04 -12.27 4.18
CA ILE A 42 -3.06 -12.56 2.74
C ILE A 42 -2.17 -13.78 2.49
N ALA A 43 -2.80 -14.85 2.01
CA ALA A 43 -2.11 -16.09 1.68
C ALA A 43 -1.19 -15.93 0.44
N PRO A 44 -0.21 -16.83 0.28
CA PRO A 44 0.57 -16.93 -0.96
C PRO A 44 -0.34 -17.03 -2.21
N PRO A 45 0.14 -16.55 -3.38
CA PRO A 45 1.51 -16.15 -3.67
C PRO A 45 1.79 -14.66 -3.41
N PHE A 46 0.98 -13.90 -2.69
CA PHE A 46 1.21 -12.45 -2.59
C PHE A 46 2.39 -12.08 -1.67
N ARG A 47 3.15 -11.06 -2.04
CA ARG A 47 4.17 -10.42 -1.19
C ARG A 47 3.70 -9.02 -0.80
N ILE A 48 3.92 -8.64 0.45
CA ILE A 48 3.57 -7.32 0.98
C ILE A 48 4.86 -6.56 1.30
N GLY A 49 5.00 -5.35 0.76
CA GLY A 49 6.16 -4.49 0.95
C GLY A 49 5.80 -3.02 0.87
N SER A 50 6.81 -2.15 0.90
CA SER A 50 6.69 -0.71 0.61
C SER A 50 7.73 -0.30 -0.44
N GLY A 51 7.54 0.85 -1.07
CA GLY A 51 8.51 1.41 -2.01
C GLY A 51 7.91 1.99 -3.29
N ASP A 52 8.72 2.04 -4.35
CA ASP A 52 8.41 2.73 -5.60
C ASP A 52 7.99 1.75 -6.68
N ILE A 53 7.08 2.16 -7.56
CA ILE A 53 6.69 1.40 -8.74
C ILE A 53 7.21 2.15 -9.98
N THR A 54 7.78 1.40 -10.92
CA THR A 54 8.25 1.93 -12.22
C THR A 54 7.59 1.20 -13.38
N ASP A 55 7.53 1.86 -14.54
CA ASP A 55 7.11 1.24 -15.81
C ASP A 55 8.24 1.22 -16.85
N LEU A 56 7.94 0.66 -18.03
CA LEU A 56 8.87 0.59 -19.17
C LEU A 56 9.30 1.97 -19.72
N SER A 57 8.53 3.03 -19.44
CA SER A 57 8.91 4.40 -19.82
C SER A 57 9.84 5.08 -18.81
N GLY A 58 10.17 4.38 -17.72
CA GLY A 58 11.01 4.89 -16.64
C GLY A 58 10.31 5.86 -15.70
N GLN A 59 8.98 6.02 -15.83
CA GLN A 59 8.19 6.82 -14.89
C GLN A 59 8.13 6.13 -13.53
N ARG A 60 8.05 6.91 -12.45
CA ARG A 60 8.01 6.40 -11.07
C ARG A 60 6.80 6.92 -10.32
N SER A 61 6.19 6.07 -9.50
CA SER A 61 5.12 6.47 -8.58
C SER A 61 5.65 7.38 -7.46
N GLY A 62 6.92 7.28 -7.09
CA GLY A 62 7.44 7.68 -5.78
C GLY A 62 7.10 6.65 -4.70
N GLN A 63 7.53 6.90 -3.47
CA GLN A 63 7.31 5.99 -2.34
C GLN A 63 5.81 5.81 -2.05
N LEU A 64 5.42 4.55 -1.89
CA LEU A 64 4.09 4.10 -1.50
C LEU A 64 4.18 3.27 -0.22
N ASP A 65 3.23 3.47 0.67
CA ASP A 65 3.22 2.88 2.02
C ASP A 65 3.11 1.35 1.95
N ILE A 66 2.17 0.82 1.16
CA ILE A 66 1.96 -0.62 1.05
C ILE A 66 1.74 -1.00 -0.41
N VAL A 67 2.58 -1.91 -0.90
CA VAL A 67 2.52 -2.52 -2.23
C VAL A 67 2.29 -4.02 -2.05
N ILE A 68 1.21 -4.50 -2.65
CA ILE A 68 0.91 -5.94 -2.77
C ILE A 68 1.42 -6.39 -4.14
N GLU A 69 2.29 -7.39 -4.18
CA GLU A 69 2.96 -7.89 -5.38
C GLU A 69 2.60 -9.37 -5.63
N TYR A 70 2.51 -9.79 -6.89
CA TYR A 70 2.46 -11.22 -7.24
C TYR A 70 3.79 -11.90 -6.88
N GLY A 71 3.79 -13.02 -6.16
CA GLY A 71 5.03 -13.61 -5.64
C GLY A 71 5.97 -14.21 -6.67
N ASN A 72 5.49 -14.45 -7.89
CA ASN A 72 6.34 -14.86 -9.00
C ASN A 72 6.80 -13.69 -9.89
N SER A 73 6.49 -12.43 -9.53
CA SER A 73 7.09 -11.29 -10.22
C SER A 73 8.45 -10.93 -9.65
N ILE A 74 9.10 -9.97 -10.31
CA ILE A 74 10.43 -9.48 -9.97
C ILE A 74 10.27 -8.07 -9.37
N SER A 75 10.83 -7.90 -8.17
CA SER A 75 11.03 -6.59 -7.52
C SER A 75 12.44 -6.52 -6.95
N PHE A 76 12.96 -5.30 -6.87
CA PHE A 76 14.37 -5.04 -6.58
C PHE A 76 14.52 -4.32 -5.23
N PRO A 77 14.93 -5.02 -4.17
CA PRO A 77 15.34 -4.38 -2.92
C PRO A 77 16.79 -3.88 -3.01
N LEU A 78 17.16 -2.92 -2.16
CA LEU A 78 18.56 -2.69 -1.83
C LEU A 78 19.04 -3.81 -0.89
N LEU A 79 20.17 -4.44 -1.21
CA LEU A 79 20.71 -5.62 -0.51
C LEU A 79 21.45 -5.28 0.80
N CYS A 80 21.17 -4.14 1.43
CA CYS A 80 21.96 -3.59 2.53
C CYS A 80 21.26 -3.50 3.88
N ALA A 81 19.94 -3.70 3.98
CA ALA A 81 19.21 -3.66 5.25
C ALA A 81 17.99 -4.58 5.27
N VAL A 82 17.51 -4.89 6.48
CA VAL A 82 16.26 -5.62 6.73
C VAL A 82 15.10 -4.64 6.52
N HIS A 83 14.06 -5.07 5.79
CA HIS A 83 12.88 -4.24 5.44
C HIS A 83 13.18 -2.99 4.59
N THR A 84 14.03 -3.12 3.58
CA THR A 84 14.26 -2.03 2.62
C THR A 84 13.06 -1.82 1.68
N PRO A 85 12.68 -0.57 1.39
CA PRO A 85 11.79 -0.26 0.29
C PRO A 85 12.29 -0.90 -1.00
N ARG A 86 11.35 -1.37 -1.82
CA ARG A 86 11.62 -2.05 -3.09
C ARG A 86 11.30 -1.16 -4.27
N LEU A 87 11.96 -1.42 -5.40
CA LEU A 87 11.51 -0.97 -6.70
C LEU A 87 10.71 -2.10 -7.36
N TYR A 88 9.44 -1.85 -7.65
CA TYR A 88 8.52 -2.79 -8.29
C TYR A 88 8.32 -2.45 -9.76
N LEU A 89 8.10 -3.48 -10.58
CA LEU A 89 7.58 -3.30 -11.94
C LEU A 89 6.07 -3.16 -11.89
N ALA A 90 5.50 -2.18 -12.62
CA ALA A 90 4.07 -1.91 -12.65
C ALA A 90 3.23 -3.17 -12.98
N GLU A 91 3.76 -4.06 -13.81
CA GLU A 91 3.15 -5.32 -14.21
C GLU A 91 3.05 -6.34 -13.06
N GLY A 92 4.02 -6.34 -12.15
CA GLY A 92 4.11 -7.29 -11.02
C GLY A 92 3.27 -6.90 -9.80
N VAL A 93 2.75 -5.68 -9.77
CA VAL A 93 1.95 -5.18 -8.64
C VAL A 93 0.52 -5.73 -8.72
N CYS A 94 -0.10 -6.03 -7.59
CA CYS A 94 -1.51 -6.42 -7.49
C CYS A 94 -2.37 -5.23 -7.12
N ALA A 95 -1.95 -4.48 -6.10
CA ALA A 95 -2.66 -3.35 -5.52
C ALA A 95 -1.70 -2.51 -4.68
N VAL A 96 -2.13 -1.28 -4.39
CA VAL A 96 -1.46 -0.34 -3.49
C VAL A 96 -2.43 0.11 -2.42
N ILE A 97 -1.95 0.27 -1.20
CA ILE A 97 -2.71 0.84 -0.08
C ILE A 97 -1.92 2.03 0.48
N GLU A 98 -2.54 3.20 0.51
CA GLU A 98 -2.05 4.40 1.17
C GLU A 98 -2.64 4.49 2.57
N VAL A 99 -1.82 4.85 3.55
CA VAL A 99 -2.20 4.93 4.96
C VAL A 99 -2.15 6.38 5.41
N LYS A 100 -3.29 6.91 5.85
CA LYS A 100 -3.39 8.28 6.40
C LYS A 100 -3.85 8.28 7.84
N SER A 101 -3.42 9.30 8.58
CA SER A 101 -3.88 9.52 9.95
C SER A 101 -5.32 10.03 9.94
N ASP A 102 -5.57 11.02 9.09
CA ASP A 102 -6.88 11.60 8.82
C ASP A 102 -7.12 11.60 7.33
N LEU A 103 -7.88 10.61 6.85
CA LEU A 103 -8.15 10.45 5.44
C LEU A 103 -8.93 11.63 4.85
N SER A 104 -9.84 12.23 5.62
CA SER A 104 -10.61 13.39 5.16
C SER A 104 -9.75 14.65 5.07
N GLY A 105 -8.91 14.91 6.07
CA GLY A 105 -8.01 16.05 6.07
C GLY A 105 -6.84 15.92 5.09
N GLN A 106 -6.51 14.70 4.67
CA GLN A 106 -5.36 14.40 3.81
C GLN A 106 -5.75 13.85 2.42
N TRP A 107 -7.01 14.03 2.00
CA TRP A 107 -7.51 13.44 0.76
C TRP A 107 -6.77 13.93 -0.50
N GLU A 108 -6.39 15.21 -0.54
CA GLU A 108 -5.62 15.76 -1.66
C GLU A 108 -4.23 15.11 -1.80
N GLU A 109 -3.59 14.71 -0.70
CA GLU A 109 -2.35 13.95 -0.74
C GLU A 109 -2.57 12.55 -1.35
N VAL A 110 -3.67 11.90 -0.99
CA VAL A 110 -4.08 10.59 -1.53
C VAL A 110 -4.32 10.70 -3.04
N LEU A 111 -5.03 11.73 -3.50
CA LEU A 111 -5.26 11.97 -4.92
C LEU A 111 -3.96 12.27 -5.67
N SER A 112 -3.05 13.03 -5.07
CA SER A 112 -1.73 13.30 -5.65
C SER A 112 -0.91 12.02 -5.82
N SER A 113 -0.85 11.16 -4.80
CA SER A 113 -0.22 9.83 -4.87
C SER A 113 -0.88 8.93 -5.93
N TYR A 114 -2.21 8.88 -5.96
CA TYR A 114 -2.97 8.15 -6.96
C TYR A 114 -2.68 8.63 -8.39
N ASN A 115 -2.62 9.94 -8.63
CA ASN A 115 -2.37 10.49 -9.96
C ASN A 115 -0.97 10.12 -10.48
N ARG A 116 0.05 10.11 -9.62
CA ARG A 116 1.40 9.61 -9.95
C ARG A 116 1.37 8.13 -10.33
N LEU A 117 0.68 7.31 -9.54
CA LEU A 117 0.53 5.88 -9.83
C LEU A 117 -0.26 5.62 -11.12
N LYS A 118 -1.33 6.37 -11.35
CA LYS A 118 -2.21 6.26 -12.53
C LYS A 118 -1.47 6.57 -13.84
N ALA A 119 -0.45 7.42 -13.79
CA ALA A 119 0.38 7.76 -14.94
C ALA A 119 1.23 6.58 -15.43
N LEU A 120 1.49 5.60 -14.56
CA LEU A 120 2.25 4.40 -14.92
C LEU A 120 1.46 3.52 -15.91
N ARG A 121 2.21 2.91 -16.82
CA ARG A 121 1.69 1.99 -17.84
C ARG A 121 2.05 0.56 -17.48
N ARG A 122 1.13 -0.36 -17.79
CA ARG A 122 1.34 -1.80 -17.63
C ARG A 122 1.46 -2.42 -19.00
N SER A 123 2.56 -3.10 -19.25
CA SER A 123 2.83 -3.82 -20.49
C SER A 123 2.96 -5.31 -20.20
N TYR A 124 1.84 -6.02 -20.28
CA TYR A 124 1.84 -7.46 -20.29
C TYR A 124 2.21 -7.92 -21.70
N ALA A 125 3.48 -8.28 -21.91
CA ALA A 125 3.80 -9.08 -23.08
C ALA A 125 3.16 -10.48 -22.91
N ASP A 126 2.92 -11.18 -24.03
CA ASP A 126 2.15 -12.45 -24.10
C ASP A 126 2.67 -13.59 -23.19
N TRP A 127 3.80 -13.40 -22.50
CA TRP A 127 4.41 -14.37 -21.58
C TRP A 127 3.77 -14.42 -20.18
N ILE A 128 2.99 -13.41 -19.76
CA ILE A 128 2.31 -13.40 -18.46
C ILE A 128 0.83 -13.81 -18.61
N SER A 129 0.54 -15.10 -18.53
CA SER A 129 -0.84 -15.64 -18.54
C SER A 129 -1.53 -15.54 -17.17
N TYR A 130 -1.65 -14.33 -16.63
CA TYR A 130 -2.41 -14.07 -15.38
C TYR A 130 -3.84 -13.58 -15.66
N GLY A 131 -4.63 -14.35 -16.42
CA GLY A 131 -6.02 -13.98 -16.71
C GLY A 131 -6.18 -12.53 -17.24
N LYS A 132 -7.35 -11.92 -17.06
CA LYS A 132 -7.54 -10.48 -17.35
C LYS A 132 -6.91 -9.64 -16.22
N MET A 133 -5.64 -9.32 -16.34
CA MET A 133 -5.00 -8.34 -15.45
C MET A 133 -5.58 -6.94 -15.70
N SER A 134 -5.81 -6.20 -14.61
CA SER A 134 -6.28 -4.82 -14.73
C SER A 134 -5.20 -3.95 -15.37
N GLN A 135 -5.62 -3.14 -16.35
CA GLN A 135 -4.78 -2.13 -17.00
C GLN A 135 -4.30 -1.03 -16.03
N ARG A 136 -4.98 -0.89 -14.88
CA ARG A 136 -4.63 0.03 -13.80
C ARG A 136 -4.31 -0.75 -12.53
N ILE A 137 -3.36 -0.24 -11.76
CA ILE A 137 -3.09 -0.73 -10.40
C ILE A 137 -4.26 -0.28 -9.50
N PRO A 138 -5.01 -1.21 -8.88
CA PRO A 138 -5.96 -0.87 -7.81
C PRO A 138 -5.26 -0.07 -6.71
N TYR A 139 -5.88 1.02 -6.29
CA TYR A 139 -5.36 1.92 -5.28
C TYR A 139 -6.41 2.12 -4.21
N PHE A 140 -6.07 1.75 -2.97
CA PHE A 140 -6.92 1.90 -1.80
C PHE A 140 -6.30 2.94 -0.88
N ALA A 141 -7.14 3.69 -0.18
CA ALA A 141 -6.71 4.59 0.87
C ALA A 141 -7.42 4.21 2.17
N VAL A 142 -6.64 4.11 3.24
CA VAL A 142 -7.12 3.69 4.56
C VAL A 142 -6.76 4.78 5.57
N GLY A 143 -7.74 5.18 6.37
CA GLY A 143 -7.59 6.18 7.42
C GLY A 143 -7.90 5.61 8.80
N TYR A 144 -7.15 6.05 9.81
CA TYR A 144 -7.52 5.84 11.22
C TYR A 144 -8.63 6.79 11.66
N ARG A 145 -8.68 7.97 11.03
CA ARG A 145 -9.78 8.93 11.07
C ARG A 145 -10.17 9.27 9.65
N GLY A 146 -11.37 9.82 9.49
CA GLY A 146 -11.85 10.29 8.21
C GLY A 146 -13.29 10.76 8.32
N TRP A 147 -13.99 10.74 7.19
CA TRP A 147 -15.40 11.03 7.13
C TRP A 147 -16.21 10.17 8.09
N LYS A 148 -17.06 10.83 8.88
CA LYS A 148 -17.91 10.17 9.88
C LYS A 148 -19.21 9.62 9.27
N THR A 149 -19.56 10.07 8.07
CA THR A 149 -20.77 9.68 7.35
C THR A 149 -20.46 9.47 5.87
N MET A 150 -21.10 8.49 5.24
CA MET A 150 -20.91 8.20 3.81
C MET A 150 -21.33 9.35 2.89
N ASP A 151 -22.25 10.21 3.32
CA ASP A 151 -22.71 11.37 2.53
C ASP A 151 -21.67 12.48 2.41
N THR A 152 -20.52 12.35 3.08
CA THR A 152 -19.43 13.35 3.07
C THR A 152 -18.23 12.94 2.22
N LEU A 153 -18.31 11.81 1.51
CA LEU A 153 -17.33 11.33 0.53
C LEU A 153 -17.37 12.11 -0.79
#